data_AF-A0A428SAR0-F1
#
_entry.id   AF-A0A428SAR0-F1
#
_cell.length_a   1.000
_cell.length_b   1.000
_cell.length_c   1.000
_cell.angle_alpha   90.00
_cell.angle_beta   90.00
_cell.angle_gamma   90.00
#
_symmetry.space_group_name_H-M   'P 1'
#
loop_
_entity.id
_entity.type
_entity.pdbx_description
1 polymer ?
#
loop_
_entity_poly.entity_id
_entity_poly.type
_entity_poly.pdbx_seq_one_letter_code
_entity_poly.pdbx_strand_id
1 'polypeptide(L)'
;MLLVAAHTTESPFFGFTPNVRSRLCAQLLHLTVRLLNGSMQRRSPTSPSHASGTFLGQPGNAYQRPERSSENTAASGSIRSYIDNIVTHIHIGLVNDAAELKPRGSHWWHTAFQLAKDYKLNRDARLLTEVLEAVEGTREPSSASTNNGTVGSGMETHHNIPDAEHDTPIDVDHDAVIEHDPSDSVIATLEELEERQRVWWMLYVWDKQMALRYNSPLVLKDAECRNVFVLLSDADWQSMPLSSCATGETLSLGLKITGPGRQKGIPHLCCNGSALGMLLPFMCILGQVMDLHHMRNHPRASAAQTNLLVEAFTTNMQAQLSQVAASIDPSSPTSNTVQEAGGNSRINRHKRAANLQARFMFHSISALLGSRLDMPTMLNDETGYAASPAFETSLSHAVSVVSSLQEIPLMDLDQYIKPPFFGILLFHGASIVYVAAALQKTTTSGAVVAACETYARGLEAAVSNFYSESL
;
A
#
# COMPACT_ATOMS: atom_id res chain seq x y z
N MET A 1 -1.73 -10.85 -12.31
CA MET A 1 -3.19 -10.92 -12.59
C MET A 1 -3.70 -12.33 -12.80
N LEU A 2 -3.26 -13.07 -13.82
CA LEU A 2 -3.80 -14.43 -14.08
C LEU A 2 -3.64 -15.39 -12.90
N LEU A 3 -2.48 -15.37 -12.23
CA LEU A 3 -2.25 -16.15 -11.00
C LEU A 3 -3.26 -15.80 -9.90
N VAL A 4 -3.49 -14.51 -9.67
CA VAL A 4 -4.42 -14.03 -8.64
C VAL A 4 -5.83 -14.51 -8.97
N ALA A 5 -6.30 -14.29 -10.20
CA ALA A 5 -7.61 -14.77 -10.63
C ALA A 5 -7.76 -16.29 -10.53
N ALA A 6 -6.70 -17.05 -10.80
CA ALA A 6 -6.70 -18.51 -10.63
C ALA A 6 -6.79 -18.96 -9.17
N HIS A 7 -6.40 -18.12 -8.22
CA HIS A 7 -6.62 -18.36 -6.80
C HIS A 7 -7.97 -17.83 -6.35
N THR A 8 -8.37 -16.67 -6.84
CA THR A 8 -9.45 -15.86 -6.27
C THR A 8 -10.73 -15.82 -7.11
N THR A 9 -11.02 -16.81 -7.95
CA THR A 9 -12.29 -16.85 -8.72
C THR A 9 -12.79 -18.26 -8.92
N GLU A 10 -14.07 -18.55 -8.78
CA GLU A 10 -14.60 -19.92 -9.04
C GLU A 10 -14.74 -20.28 -10.53
N SER A 11 -14.13 -19.50 -11.41
CA SER A 11 -14.29 -19.72 -12.84
C SER A 11 -13.81 -21.12 -13.23
N PRO A 12 -14.65 -21.94 -13.91
CA PRO A 12 -14.26 -23.26 -14.38
C PRO A 12 -13.10 -23.21 -15.38
N PHE A 13 -12.81 -22.02 -15.93
CA PHE A 13 -11.64 -21.73 -16.75
C PHE A 13 -10.32 -22.14 -16.07
N PHE A 14 -10.19 -21.99 -14.75
CA PHE A 14 -8.98 -22.33 -14.00
C PHE A 14 -8.93 -23.79 -13.52
N GLY A 15 -9.86 -24.62 -13.99
CA GLY A 15 -9.91 -26.04 -13.69
C GLY A 15 -11.15 -26.40 -12.87
N PHE A 16 -11.83 -27.48 -13.30
CA PHE A 16 -13.07 -27.98 -12.70
C PHE A 16 -12.87 -28.74 -11.39
N THR A 17 -11.62 -29.03 -10.97
CA THR A 17 -11.34 -29.75 -9.74
C THR A 17 -10.26 -29.05 -8.93
N PRO A 18 -10.29 -29.12 -7.58
CA PRO A 18 -9.29 -28.50 -6.72
C PRO A 18 -7.85 -28.94 -7.05
N ASN A 19 -7.67 -30.21 -7.43
CA ASN A 19 -6.37 -30.76 -7.79
C ASN A 19 -5.80 -30.16 -9.09
N VAL A 20 -6.64 -30.00 -10.12
CA VAL A 20 -6.21 -29.39 -11.40
C VAL A 20 -5.89 -27.92 -11.19
N ARG A 21 -6.74 -27.23 -10.43
CA ARG A 21 -6.56 -25.82 -10.09
C ARG A 21 -5.28 -25.58 -9.29
N SER A 22 -5.02 -26.40 -8.27
CA SER A 22 -3.78 -26.34 -7.47
C SER A 22 -2.52 -26.51 -8.34
N ARG A 23 -2.53 -27.45 -9.30
CA ARG A 23 -1.41 -27.62 -10.25
C ARG A 23 -1.24 -26.42 -11.17
N LEU A 24 -2.35 -25.88 -11.70
CA LEU A 24 -2.33 -24.69 -12.54
C LEU A 24 -1.75 -23.49 -11.79
N CYS A 25 -2.22 -23.25 -10.56
CA CYS A 25 -1.70 -22.20 -9.69
C CYS A 25 -0.19 -22.35 -9.45
N ALA A 26 0.29 -23.56 -9.15
CA ALA A 26 1.72 -23.82 -8.98
C ALA A 26 2.52 -23.53 -10.26
N GLN A 27 2.01 -23.90 -11.43
CA GLN A 27 2.65 -23.60 -12.72
C GLN A 27 2.66 -22.10 -13.03
N LEU A 28 1.55 -21.41 -12.77
CA LEU A 28 1.43 -19.96 -12.93
C LEU A 28 2.41 -19.23 -12.01
N LEU A 29 2.51 -19.63 -10.74
CA LEU A 29 3.45 -19.07 -9.77
C LEU A 29 4.89 -19.25 -10.26
N HIS A 30 5.26 -20.48 -10.66
CA HIS A 30 6.58 -20.76 -11.20
C HIS A 30 6.90 -19.92 -12.44
N LEU A 31 5.93 -19.76 -13.35
CA LEU A 31 6.09 -18.92 -14.54
C LEU A 31 6.28 -17.44 -14.15
N THR A 32 5.47 -16.91 -13.23
CA THR A 32 5.57 -15.53 -12.76
C THR A 32 6.93 -15.25 -12.14
N VAL A 33 7.41 -16.12 -11.25
CA VAL A 33 8.73 -15.98 -10.61
C VAL A 33 9.86 -16.04 -11.66
N ARG A 34 9.76 -16.94 -12.65
CA ARG A 34 10.76 -17.04 -13.72
C ARG A 34 10.81 -15.78 -14.59
N LEU A 35 9.66 -15.20 -14.93
CA LEU A 35 9.58 -13.95 -15.70
C LEU A 35 10.14 -12.76 -14.92
N LEU A 36 9.86 -12.71 -13.62
CA LEU A 36 10.38 -11.70 -12.71
C LEU A 36 11.91 -11.76 -12.58
N ASN A 37 12.48 -12.96 -12.42
CA ASN A 37 13.93 -13.13 -12.37
C ASN A 37 14.61 -12.79 -13.71
N GLY A 38 13.96 -13.15 -14.83
CA GLY A 38 14.45 -12.81 -16.17
C GLY A 38 14.42 -11.31 -16.47
N SER A 39 13.46 -10.56 -15.93
CA SER A 39 13.42 -9.10 -16.07
C SER A 39 14.51 -8.42 -15.24
N MET A 40 14.82 -8.95 -14.05
CA MET A 40 15.88 -8.43 -13.17
C MET A 40 17.29 -8.70 -13.74
N GLN A 41 17.55 -9.90 -14.28
CA GLN A 41 18.85 -10.24 -14.87
C GLN A 41 19.18 -9.42 -16.13
N ARG A 42 18.17 -9.00 -16.90
CA ARG A 42 18.37 -8.14 -18.08
C ARG A 42 18.77 -6.70 -17.71
N ARG A 43 18.65 -6.32 -16.43
CA ARG A 43 18.93 -4.97 -15.90
C ARG A 43 20.28 -4.86 -15.18
N SER A 44 21.05 -5.93 -15.04
CA SER A 44 22.42 -5.89 -14.51
C SER A 44 23.41 -5.65 -15.65
N PRO A 45 24.01 -4.46 -15.82
CA PRO A 45 25.13 -4.29 -16.72
C PRO A 45 26.41 -4.64 -15.94
N THR A 46 26.92 -5.86 -16.09
CA THR A 46 28.36 -6.21 -16.10
C THR A 46 28.59 -7.69 -15.80
N SER A 47 28.96 -8.43 -16.83
CA SER A 47 30.17 -9.25 -16.80
C SER A 47 30.64 -9.36 -18.24
N PRO A 48 31.84 -8.87 -18.60
CA PRO A 48 32.39 -9.11 -19.92
C PRO A 48 32.67 -10.62 -20.00
N SER A 49 31.88 -11.33 -20.80
CA SER A 49 32.22 -12.69 -21.18
C SER A 49 33.54 -12.62 -21.94
N HIS A 50 34.63 -13.01 -21.30
CA HIS A 50 35.86 -13.36 -21.99
C HIS A 50 35.53 -14.45 -22.99
N ALA A 51 35.43 -14.05 -24.26
CA ALA A 51 35.38 -14.95 -25.38
C ALA A 51 36.71 -15.71 -25.43
N SER A 52 36.65 -17.02 -25.17
CA SER A 52 37.65 -17.95 -25.70
C SER A 52 36.95 -18.74 -26.81
N GLY A 53 37.25 -18.33 -28.05
CA GLY A 53 36.79 -19.02 -29.23
C GLY A 53 37.39 -20.41 -29.34
N THR A 54 36.59 -21.39 -29.71
CA THR A 54 37.09 -22.49 -30.53
C THR A 54 36.00 -22.91 -31.50
N PHE A 55 36.40 -22.88 -32.76
CA PHE A 55 35.63 -23.02 -33.99
C PHE A 55 35.70 -24.48 -34.46
N LEU A 56 34.56 -25.07 -34.85
CA LEU A 56 34.36 -26.27 -35.69
C LEU A 56 32.81 -26.40 -35.79
N GLY A 57 32.07 -26.19 -36.88
CA GLY A 57 32.35 -26.21 -38.31
C GLY A 57 31.58 -27.38 -38.94
N GLN A 58 30.32 -27.20 -39.39
CA GLN A 58 29.66 -27.81 -40.59
C GLN A 58 28.11 -27.70 -40.64
N PRO A 59 27.43 -27.88 -41.81
CA PRO A 59 26.65 -26.81 -42.41
C PRO A 59 25.14 -27.07 -42.61
N GLY A 60 24.42 -25.98 -42.92
CA GLY A 60 23.41 -25.91 -43.98
C GLY A 60 22.04 -26.54 -43.71
N ASN A 61 21.05 -25.69 -43.38
CA ASN A 61 19.74 -25.74 -44.03
C ASN A 61 19.04 -24.39 -43.95
N ALA A 62 18.78 -23.83 -45.13
CA ALA A 62 18.17 -22.54 -45.35
C ALA A 62 16.65 -22.62 -45.12
N TYR A 63 16.17 -21.85 -44.16
CA TYR A 63 14.82 -21.28 -44.21
C TYR A 63 14.95 -19.79 -43.89
N GLN A 64 14.79 -18.97 -44.93
CA GLN A 64 14.77 -17.51 -44.84
C GLN A 64 13.65 -17.07 -43.91
N ARG A 65 14.03 -16.40 -42.82
CA ARG A 65 13.13 -15.66 -41.92
C ARG A 65 13.08 -14.22 -42.42
N PRO A 66 11.89 -13.60 -42.62
CA PRO A 66 11.82 -12.22 -43.05
C PRO A 66 12.39 -11.30 -41.97
N GLU A 67 13.11 -10.29 -42.45
CA GLU A 67 13.91 -9.32 -41.71
C GLU A 67 13.08 -8.61 -40.63
N ARG A 68 13.66 -8.52 -39.43
CA ARG A 68 13.18 -7.64 -38.35
C ARG A 68 13.42 -6.20 -38.79
N SER A 69 12.35 -5.46 -39.04
CA SER A 69 12.37 -4.00 -38.92
C SER A 69 12.88 -3.63 -37.53
N SER A 70 13.94 -2.85 -37.51
CA SER A 70 14.62 -2.31 -36.34
C SER A 70 13.69 -1.37 -35.54
N GLU A 71 12.95 -1.92 -34.59
CA GLU A 71 12.46 -1.16 -33.44
C GLU A 71 13.52 -1.22 -32.34
N ASN A 72 14.62 -0.48 -32.56
CA ASN A 72 15.51 -0.07 -31.48
C ASN A 72 14.89 1.17 -30.81
N THR A 73 13.74 0.99 -30.15
CA THR A 73 13.34 1.94 -29.10
C THR A 73 14.07 1.49 -27.86
N ALA A 74 15.11 2.23 -27.51
CA ALA A 74 15.91 2.01 -26.32
C ALA A 74 15.00 1.77 -25.11
N ALA A 75 15.16 0.61 -24.48
CA ALA A 75 14.52 0.26 -23.22
C ALA A 75 15.16 1.07 -22.07
N SER A 76 15.01 2.39 -22.09
CA SER A 76 15.06 3.17 -20.85
C SER A 76 13.82 2.77 -20.05
N GLY A 77 14.00 2.33 -18.81
CA GLY A 77 12.96 1.72 -18.00
C GLY A 77 11.83 2.72 -17.69
N SER A 78 10.73 2.65 -18.45
CA SER A 78 9.51 3.41 -18.15
C SER A 78 9.05 3.16 -16.71
N ILE A 79 8.54 4.20 -16.04
CA ILE A 79 7.96 4.18 -14.69
C ILE A 79 6.98 3.01 -14.51
N ARG A 80 6.20 2.72 -15.54
CA ARG A 80 5.27 1.58 -15.60
C ARG A 80 5.97 0.24 -15.29
N SER A 81 7.18 0.03 -15.82
CA SER A 81 7.96 -1.19 -15.60
C SER A 81 8.49 -1.35 -14.16
N TYR A 82 8.61 -0.26 -13.40
CA TYR A 82 8.98 -0.30 -11.98
C TYR A 82 7.77 -0.62 -11.09
N ILE A 83 6.65 0.04 -11.37
CA ILE A 83 5.38 -0.21 -10.69
C ILE A 83 4.94 -1.66 -10.90
N ASP A 84 5.01 -2.17 -12.13
CA ASP A 84 4.65 -3.55 -12.46
C ASP A 84 5.44 -4.58 -11.64
N ASN A 85 6.73 -4.33 -11.39
CA ASN A 85 7.55 -5.20 -10.55
C ASN A 85 7.06 -5.21 -9.10
N ILE A 86 6.84 -4.03 -8.50
CA ILE A 86 6.31 -3.92 -7.12
C ILE A 86 4.96 -4.62 -7.02
N VAL A 87 4.05 -4.28 -7.93
CA VAL A 87 2.69 -4.81 -7.98
C VAL A 87 2.73 -6.33 -8.18
N THR A 88 3.66 -6.87 -8.96
CA THR A 88 3.84 -8.32 -9.09
C THR A 88 4.20 -8.98 -7.76
N HIS A 89 5.12 -8.39 -6.99
CA HIS A 89 5.47 -8.92 -5.66
C HIS A 89 4.29 -8.84 -4.68
N ILE A 90 3.53 -7.75 -4.69
CA ILE A 90 2.28 -7.62 -3.92
C ILE A 90 1.33 -8.77 -4.25
N HIS A 91 1.08 -9.03 -5.53
CA HIS A 91 0.18 -10.10 -5.95
C HIS A 91 0.67 -11.49 -5.53
N ILE A 92 1.96 -11.77 -5.64
CA ILE A 92 2.53 -13.05 -5.18
C ILE A 92 2.42 -13.17 -3.66
N GLY A 93 2.65 -12.08 -2.91
CA GLY A 93 2.46 -12.02 -1.46
C GLY A 93 1.03 -12.34 -1.06
N LEU A 94 0.06 -11.67 -1.67
CA LEU A 94 -1.38 -11.89 -1.44
C LEU A 94 -1.79 -13.35 -1.64
N VAL A 95 -1.37 -13.95 -2.75
CA VAL A 95 -1.69 -15.34 -3.08
C VAL A 95 -1.06 -16.32 -2.09
N ASN A 96 0.19 -16.10 -1.70
CA ASN A 96 0.87 -16.99 -0.76
C ASN A 96 0.33 -16.86 0.67
N ASP A 97 -0.03 -15.66 1.12
CA ASP A 97 -0.62 -15.44 2.44
C ASP A 97 -2.03 -16.04 2.58
N ALA A 98 -2.73 -16.24 1.45
CA ALA A 98 -4.00 -16.95 1.37
C ALA A 98 -3.82 -18.48 1.36
N ALA A 99 -2.75 -18.98 0.74
CA ALA A 99 -2.52 -20.41 0.53
C ALA A 99 -1.72 -21.10 1.66
N GLU A 100 -0.87 -20.38 2.39
CA GLU A 100 -0.01 -20.97 3.43
C GLU A 100 -0.14 -20.25 4.78
N LEU A 101 -0.19 -21.03 5.87
CA LEU A 101 -0.04 -20.51 7.24
C LEU A 101 1.41 -20.13 7.61
N LYS A 102 2.39 -20.41 6.73
CA LYS A 102 3.81 -20.19 7.01
C LYS A 102 4.24 -18.79 6.58
N PRO A 103 5.23 -18.15 7.26
CA PRO A 103 5.75 -16.82 6.91
C PRO A 103 6.49 -16.75 5.56
N ARG A 104 6.36 -17.78 4.70
CA ARG A 104 6.95 -17.81 3.37
C ARG A 104 6.41 -16.69 2.48
N GLY A 105 5.18 -16.22 2.67
CA GLY A 105 4.65 -15.04 1.96
C GLY A 105 5.37 -13.73 2.29
N SER A 106 5.96 -13.65 3.50
CA SER A 106 6.53 -12.41 4.04
C SER A 106 7.68 -11.85 3.21
N HIS A 107 8.51 -12.70 2.58
CA HIS A 107 9.63 -12.20 1.78
C HIS A 107 9.16 -11.41 0.55
N TRP A 108 8.04 -11.80 -0.09
CA TRP A 108 7.48 -11.08 -1.23
C TRP A 108 7.05 -9.66 -0.83
N TRP A 109 6.42 -9.53 0.35
CA TRP A 109 6.07 -8.23 0.91
C TRP A 109 7.29 -7.38 1.22
N HIS A 110 8.30 -7.95 1.90
CA HIS A 110 9.55 -7.24 2.18
C HIS A 110 10.24 -6.76 0.90
N THR A 111 10.29 -7.59 -0.14
CA THR A 111 10.82 -7.17 -1.45
C THR A 111 9.97 -6.06 -2.07
N ALA A 112 8.64 -6.13 -1.99
CA ALA A 112 7.77 -5.06 -2.48
C ALA A 112 8.01 -3.72 -1.74
N PHE A 113 8.14 -3.75 -0.41
CA PHE A 113 8.47 -2.58 0.39
C PHE A 113 9.83 -2.00 0.02
N GLN A 114 10.84 -2.87 -0.15
CA GLN A 114 12.19 -2.44 -0.50
C GLN A 114 12.22 -1.82 -1.91
N LEU A 115 11.63 -2.47 -2.91
CA LEU A 115 11.54 -1.93 -4.26
C LEU A 115 10.80 -0.59 -4.30
N ALA A 116 9.74 -0.42 -3.49
CA ALA A 116 9.05 0.86 -3.39
C ALA A 116 9.95 1.99 -2.87
N LYS A 117 10.85 1.69 -1.93
CA LYS A 117 11.84 2.64 -1.42
C LYS A 117 12.95 2.90 -2.43
N ASP A 118 13.47 1.86 -3.08
CA ASP A 118 14.53 1.94 -4.08
C ASP A 118 14.09 2.77 -5.29
N TYR A 119 12.85 2.57 -5.75
CA TYR A 119 12.23 3.37 -6.81
C TYR A 119 11.66 4.69 -6.28
N LYS A 120 11.89 5.02 -5.01
CA LYS A 120 11.57 6.28 -4.34
C LYS A 120 10.10 6.67 -4.49
N LEU A 121 9.17 5.71 -4.48
CA LEU A 121 7.73 5.93 -4.73
C LEU A 121 7.14 7.05 -3.85
N ASN A 122 7.72 7.28 -2.67
CA ASN A 122 7.33 8.29 -1.70
C ASN A 122 7.82 9.73 -1.97
N ARG A 123 8.59 9.95 -3.04
CA ARG A 123 9.04 11.29 -3.45
C ARG A 123 8.14 11.82 -4.56
N ASP A 124 8.04 13.14 -4.66
CA ASP A 124 7.40 13.78 -5.80
C ASP A 124 8.15 13.36 -7.08
N ALA A 125 7.44 12.81 -8.07
CA ALA A 125 7.97 12.83 -9.42
C ALA A 125 7.95 14.30 -9.83
N ARG A 126 9.12 14.93 -9.94
CA ARG A 126 9.32 16.35 -10.31
C ARG A 126 8.76 16.74 -11.69
N LEU A 127 8.10 15.81 -12.37
CA LEU A 127 7.98 15.76 -13.82
C LEU A 127 6.82 16.57 -14.40
N LEU A 128 5.84 17.00 -13.60
CA LEU A 128 4.75 17.82 -14.12
C LEU A 128 4.84 19.29 -13.71
N THR A 129 5.37 19.59 -12.52
CA THR A 129 5.48 20.97 -12.04
C THR A 129 6.45 21.78 -12.89
N GLU A 130 7.61 21.21 -13.27
CA GLU A 130 8.57 21.87 -14.17
C GLU A 130 8.00 22.09 -15.58
N VAL A 131 7.17 21.16 -16.07
CA VAL A 131 6.46 21.30 -17.36
C VAL A 131 5.37 22.37 -17.29
N LEU A 132 4.62 22.45 -16.19
CA LEU A 132 3.58 23.46 -15.99
C LEU A 132 4.20 24.86 -15.82
N GLU A 133 5.30 24.98 -15.07
CA GLU A 133 6.07 26.24 -14.94
C GLU A 133 6.64 26.69 -16.29
N ALA A 134 7.10 25.77 -17.14
CA ALA A 134 7.55 26.08 -18.51
C ALA A 134 6.41 26.52 -19.45
N VAL A 135 5.20 25.98 -19.27
CA VAL A 135 4.00 26.34 -20.06
C VAL A 135 3.39 27.67 -19.60
N GLU A 136 3.48 28.02 -18.30
CA GLU A 136 3.11 29.34 -17.81
C GLU A 136 4.13 30.42 -18.19
N GLY A 137 5.43 30.09 -18.18
CA GLY A 137 6.50 31.00 -18.61
C GLY A 137 6.52 31.35 -20.10
N THR A 138 5.75 30.65 -20.95
CA THR A 138 5.67 30.89 -22.39
C THR A 138 4.48 31.76 -22.83
N ARG A 139 3.65 32.24 -21.89
CA ARG A 139 2.55 33.18 -22.16
C ARG A 139 2.89 34.63 -21.76
N GLU A 140 3.87 35.21 -22.43
CA GLU A 140 4.07 36.67 -22.43
C GLU A 140 3.16 37.33 -23.49
N PRO A 141 2.36 38.37 -23.16
CA PRO A 141 1.60 39.12 -24.15
C PRO A 141 2.54 40.01 -24.97
N SER A 142 2.69 39.68 -26.24
CA SER A 142 3.40 40.50 -27.22
C SER A 142 2.74 41.87 -27.39
N SER A 143 3.38 42.95 -26.91
CA SER A 143 3.24 44.29 -27.49
C SER A 143 4.44 45.20 -27.24
N ALA A 144 5.22 45.37 -28.31
CA ALA A 144 5.91 46.58 -28.79
C ALA A 144 6.74 47.49 -27.85
N SER A 145 7.99 47.71 -28.31
CA SER A 145 8.61 49.01 -28.62
C SER A 145 9.95 49.36 -27.91
N THR A 146 11.01 49.27 -28.71
CA THR A 146 11.99 50.33 -29.03
C THR A 146 13.29 50.50 -28.20
N ASN A 147 14.37 50.02 -28.82
CA ASN A 147 15.72 50.59 -29.05
C ASN A 147 16.67 51.00 -27.91
N ASN A 148 17.88 50.41 -27.99
CA ASN A 148 19.23 51.02 -28.17
C ASN A 148 20.23 50.10 -27.45
N GLY A 149 21.23 49.44 -28.05
CA GLY A 149 22.23 49.89 -29.00
C GLY A 149 23.61 49.85 -28.31
N THR A 150 24.56 49.05 -28.85
CA THR A 150 26.03 49.29 -28.91
C THR A 150 26.93 48.10 -28.50
N VAL A 151 27.42 47.39 -29.52
CA VAL A 151 28.81 46.98 -29.86
C VAL A 151 29.80 46.60 -28.74
N GLY A 152 30.49 45.46 -28.90
CA GLY A 152 31.87 45.31 -28.42
C GLY A 152 32.42 43.88 -28.27
N SER A 153 33.06 43.38 -29.32
CA SER A 153 33.84 42.13 -29.41
C SER A 153 34.99 42.00 -28.39
N GLY A 154 35.35 40.76 -28.00
CA GLY A 154 36.78 40.40 -27.87
C GLY A 154 37.22 39.52 -26.69
N MET A 155 37.67 38.31 -27.05
CA MET A 155 38.93 37.66 -26.63
C MET A 155 38.97 36.84 -25.32
N GLU A 156 39.16 35.53 -25.53
CA GLU A 156 39.61 34.52 -24.57
C GLU A 156 41.09 34.72 -24.19
N THR A 157 41.48 34.31 -22.97
CA THR A 157 42.84 33.79 -22.71
C THR A 157 42.84 32.76 -21.58
N HIS A 158 43.22 31.52 -21.94
CA HIS A 158 43.69 30.46 -21.05
C HIS A 158 45.08 30.77 -20.48
N HIS A 159 45.35 30.42 -19.21
CA HIS A 159 46.72 30.14 -18.73
C HIS A 159 46.77 29.06 -17.63
N ASN A 160 47.80 28.23 -17.72
CA ASN A 160 48.07 26.96 -17.04
C ASN A 160 48.86 27.11 -15.70
N ILE A 161 48.52 26.27 -14.70
CA ILE A 161 49.30 25.28 -13.87
C ILE A 161 50.79 25.64 -13.55
N PRO A 162 51.41 25.41 -12.35
CA PRO A 162 51.35 24.13 -11.61
C PRO A 162 51.63 24.02 -10.07
N ASP A 163 51.31 22.81 -9.58
CA ASP A 163 51.87 21.97 -8.49
C ASP A 163 51.86 22.35 -6.99
N ALA A 164 51.23 21.49 -6.18
CA ALA A 164 51.76 21.01 -4.90
C ALA A 164 51.08 19.69 -4.46
N GLU A 165 51.90 18.71 -4.11
CA GLU A 165 51.59 17.34 -3.68
C GLU A 165 50.76 17.27 -2.39
N HIS A 166 49.72 16.43 -2.35
CA HIS A 166 49.25 15.87 -1.08
C HIS A 166 48.66 14.46 -1.23
N ASP A 167 49.06 13.64 -0.25
CA ASP A 167 48.91 12.20 -0.08
C ASP A 167 47.52 11.60 -0.36
N THR A 168 47.53 10.44 -1.03
CA THR A 168 46.37 9.56 -1.22
C THR A 168 46.10 8.68 0.01
N PRO A 169 44.88 8.67 0.57
CA PRO A 169 44.39 7.54 1.35
C PRO A 169 43.63 6.55 0.45
N ILE A 170 43.87 5.27 0.74
CA ILE A 170 43.29 4.07 0.11
C ILE A 170 41.74 4.17 0.07
N ASP A 171 41.18 4.15 -1.13
CA ASP A 171 39.74 4.14 -1.36
C ASP A 171 39.19 2.74 -1.09
N VAL A 172 38.34 2.63 -0.08
CA VAL A 172 37.62 1.40 0.28
C VAL A 172 36.37 1.39 -0.58
N ASP A 173 36.39 0.52 -1.60
CA ASP A 173 35.29 0.19 -2.52
C ASP A 173 33.92 0.21 -1.81
N HIS A 174 33.26 1.37 -1.85
CA HIS A 174 31.89 1.54 -1.36
C HIS A 174 30.97 1.23 -2.55
N ASP A 175 30.19 0.17 -2.34
CA ASP A 175 28.99 -0.22 -3.08
C ASP A 175 28.49 0.84 -4.06
N ALA A 176 28.44 0.47 -5.33
CA ALA A 176 27.87 1.26 -6.42
C ALA A 176 26.43 1.70 -6.09
N VAL A 177 26.31 2.86 -5.45
CA VAL A 177 25.08 3.64 -5.39
C VAL A 177 24.81 4.04 -6.82
N ILE A 178 23.73 3.50 -7.40
CA ILE A 178 23.21 3.97 -8.68
C ILE A 178 22.71 5.40 -8.45
N GLU A 179 23.62 6.38 -8.57
CA GLU A 179 23.24 7.77 -8.79
C GLU A 179 22.67 7.85 -10.20
N HIS A 180 21.33 7.92 -10.26
CA HIS A 180 20.63 8.18 -11.50
C HIS A 180 20.89 9.64 -11.90
N ASP A 181 21.45 9.82 -13.10
CA ASP A 181 21.68 11.12 -13.72
C ASP A 181 20.33 11.87 -13.84
N PRO A 182 20.22 13.17 -13.47
CA PRO A 182 18.96 13.91 -13.51
C PRO A 182 18.40 14.15 -14.92
N SER A 183 19.13 13.72 -15.95
CA SER A 183 18.87 13.95 -17.38
C SER A 183 17.84 12.99 -17.99
N ASP A 184 17.57 11.83 -17.39
CA ASP A 184 16.56 10.86 -17.86
C ASP A 184 15.17 11.16 -17.23
N SER A 185 14.71 12.41 -17.37
CA SER A 185 13.41 12.86 -16.88
C SER A 185 12.28 12.35 -17.79
N VAL A 186 11.95 11.06 -17.68
CA VAL A 186 10.76 10.47 -18.31
C VAL A 186 9.53 11.26 -17.86
N ILE A 187 8.93 12.07 -18.73
CA ILE A 187 7.68 12.80 -18.44
C ILE A 187 6.60 11.76 -18.10
N ALA A 188 6.31 11.60 -16.81
CA ALA A 188 5.28 10.69 -16.32
C ALA A 188 3.89 11.24 -16.68
N THR A 189 3.01 10.37 -17.16
CA THR A 189 1.59 10.70 -17.33
C THR A 189 0.92 10.92 -15.97
N LEU A 190 -0.20 11.66 -15.96
CA LEU A 190 -1.02 11.83 -14.75
C LEU A 190 -1.50 10.50 -14.17
N GLU A 191 -1.77 9.54 -15.07
CA GLU A 191 -2.16 8.17 -14.72
C GLU A 191 -1.04 7.50 -13.93
N GLU A 192 0.18 7.47 -14.47
CA GLU A 192 1.34 6.86 -13.81
C GLU A 192 1.67 7.50 -12.46
N LEU A 193 1.47 8.81 -12.31
CA LEU A 193 1.69 9.52 -11.04
C LEU A 193 0.69 9.11 -9.97
N GLU A 194 -0.58 8.94 -10.31
CA GLU A 194 -1.61 8.51 -9.36
C GLU A 194 -1.52 7.00 -9.10
N GLU A 195 -1.19 6.17 -10.10
CA GLU A 195 -0.89 4.74 -9.91
C GLU A 195 0.24 4.56 -8.89
N ARG A 196 1.32 5.34 -9.02
CA ARG A 196 2.46 5.34 -8.08
C ARG A 196 2.01 5.61 -6.64
N GLN A 197 1.18 6.63 -6.44
CA GLN A 197 0.67 7.01 -5.12
C GLN A 197 -0.24 5.91 -4.54
N ARG A 198 -1.14 5.37 -5.38
CA ARG A 198 -2.03 4.27 -5.00
C ARG A 198 -1.24 3.04 -4.56
N VAL A 199 -0.17 2.69 -5.26
CA VAL A 199 0.72 1.58 -4.87
C VAL A 199 1.44 1.85 -3.56
N TRP A 200 1.96 3.07 -3.34
CA TRP A 200 2.57 3.44 -2.06
C TRP A 200 1.59 3.31 -0.89
N TRP A 201 0.40 3.90 -1.02
CA TRP A 201 -0.63 3.86 0.02
C TRP A 201 -1.17 2.44 0.24
N MET A 202 -1.27 1.61 -0.80
CA MET A 202 -1.59 0.19 -0.69
C MET A 202 -0.55 -0.55 0.16
N LEU A 203 0.74 -0.35 -0.12
CA LEU A 203 1.83 -0.93 0.67
C LEU A 203 1.80 -0.43 2.11
N TYR A 204 1.52 0.86 2.32
CA TYR A 204 1.36 1.43 3.66
C TYR A 204 0.28 0.71 4.46
N VAL A 205 -0.89 0.46 3.86
CA VAL A 205 -1.96 -0.32 4.51
C VAL A 205 -1.48 -1.74 4.83
N TRP A 206 -0.85 -2.42 3.87
CA TRP A 206 -0.40 -3.80 4.04
C TRP A 206 0.71 -3.97 5.06
N ASP A 207 1.66 -3.05 5.16
CA ASP A 207 2.72 -3.06 6.18
C ASP A 207 2.13 -3.17 7.58
N LYS A 208 1.07 -2.39 7.87
CA LYS A 208 0.44 -2.35 9.20
C LYS A 208 -0.34 -3.63 9.49
N GLN A 209 -0.93 -4.22 8.45
CA GLN A 209 -1.59 -5.51 8.55
C GLN A 209 -0.60 -6.67 8.76
N MET A 210 0.55 -6.65 8.08
CA MET A 210 1.60 -7.65 8.26
C MET A 210 2.26 -7.53 9.62
N ALA A 211 2.50 -6.30 10.09
CA ALA A 211 2.98 -6.06 11.44
C ALA A 211 2.03 -6.63 12.50
N LEU A 212 0.72 -6.41 12.35
CA LEU A 212 -0.27 -7.01 13.25
C LEU A 212 -0.29 -8.54 13.16
N ARG A 213 -0.35 -9.11 11.95
CA ARG A 213 -0.44 -10.57 11.73
C ARG A 213 0.78 -11.33 12.24
N TYR A 214 1.97 -10.81 12.01
CA TYR A 214 3.23 -11.49 12.35
C TYR A 214 3.88 -10.95 13.62
N ASN A 215 3.23 -10.00 14.30
CA ASN A 215 3.79 -9.24 15.40
C ASN A 215 5.21 -8.71 15.09
N SER A 216 5.39 -8.14 13.89
CA SER A 216 6.68 -7.65 13.40
C SER A 216 6.74 -6.12 13.43
N PRO A 217 7.95 -5.51 13.54
CA PRO A 217 8.10 -4.07 13.40
C PRO A 217 7.58 -3.54 12.04
N LEU A 218 7.15 -2.29 12.01
CA LEU A 218 6.72 -1.60 10.80
C LEU A 218 7.90 -1.34 9.85
N VAL A 219 7.72 -1.62 8.56
CA VAL A 219 8.74 -1.37 7.52
C VAL A 219 8.59 0.03 6.94
N LEU A 220 7.36 0.52 6.77
CA LEU A 220 7.06 1.84 6.23
C LEU A 220 6.71 2.82 7.34
N LYS A 221 7.59 3.80 7.55
CA LYS A 221 7.46 4.80 8.59
C LYS A 221 6.55 5.94 8.15
N ASP A 222 5.83 6.52 9.09
CA ASP A 222 4.96 7.67 8.82
C ASP A 222 5.74 8.89 8.31
N ALA A 223 6.99 9.07 8.75
CA ALA A 223 7.90 10.10 8.26
C ALA A 223 8.19 9.97 6.75
N GLU A 224 8.20 8.74 6.21
CA GLU A 224 8.41 8.48 4.78
C GLU A 224 7.20 8.90 3.94
N CYS A 225 6.04 9.11 4.56
CA CYS A 225 4.80 9.48 3.88
C CYS A 225 4.58 11.01 3.80
N ARG A 226 5.40 11.83 4.47
CA ARG A 226 5.20 13.29 4.62
C ARG A 226 5.02 14.03 3.29
N ASN A 227 5.73 13.59 2.25
CA ASN A 227 5.72 14.22 0.94
C ASN A 227 4.86 13.47 -0.08
N VAL A 228 4.14 12.42 0.33
CA VAL A 228 3.25 11.67 -0.56
C VAL A 228 1.90 12.35 -0.61
N PHE A 229 1.41 12.63 -1.80
CA PHE A 229 0.10 13.24 -1.98
C PHE A 229 -1.04 12.30 -1.54
N VAL A 230 -2.12 12.89 -1.02
CA VAL A 230 -3.35 12.17 -0.68
C VAL A 230 -4.06 11.72 -1.97
N LEU A 231 -4.57 10.49 -1.96
CA LEU A 231 -5.26 9.85 -3.08
C LEU A 231 -6.36 10.70 -3.69
N LEU A 232 -6.51 10.66 -5.02
CA LEU A 232 -7.71 11.17 -5.67
C LEU A 232 -8.96 10.38 -5.28
N SER A 233 -10.14 10.98 -5.43
CA SER A 233 -11.38 10.21 -5.35
C SER A 233 -11.41 9.15 -6.44
N ASP A 234 -12.09 8.03 -6.20
CA ASP A 234 -12.20 6.99 -7.21
C ASP A 234 -12.96 7.50 -8.46
N ALA A 235 -13.89 8.46 -8.29
CA ALA A 235 -14.57 9.09 -9.42
C ALA A 235 -13.62 9.96 -10.27
N ASP A 236 -12.77 10.77 -9.64
CA ASP A 236 -11.78 11.59 -10.34
C ASP A 236 -10.73 10.71 -11.04
N TRP A 237 -10.35 9.60 -10.41
CA TRP A 237 -9.43 8.63 -11.01
C TRP A 237 -10.03 7.95 -12.25
N GLN A 238 -11.28 7.47 -12.16
CA GLN A 238 -11.95 6.77 -13.26
C GLN A 238 -12.35 7.70 -14.41
N SER A 239 -12.45 9.02 -14.16
CA SER A 239 -12.72 10.03 -15.18
C SER A 239 -11.46 10.61 -15.82
N MET A 240 -10.28 10.09 -15.47
CA MET A 240 -9.03 10.56 -16.03
C MET A 240 -8.95 10.27 -17.54
N PRO A 241 -8.64 11.27 -18.38
CA PRO A 241 -8.49 11.05 -19.81
C PRO A 241 -7.26 10.16 -20.09
N LEU A 242 -7.49 9.06 -20.81
CA LEU A 242 -6.46 8.09 -21.20
C LEU A 242 -5.42 8.66 -22.20
N SER A 243 -5.68 9.83 -22.78
CA SER A 243 -4.82 10.42 -23.81
C SER A 243 -3.88 11.48 -23.23
N SER A 244 -2.58 11.30 -23.46
CA SER A 244 -1.50 12.25 -23.12
C SER A 244 -1.54 13.59 -23.89
N CYS A 245 -2.61 13.85 -24.66
CA CYS A 245 -2.75 15.11 -25.38
C CYS A 245 -3.30 16.15 -24.39
N ALA A 246 -2.47 17.14 -24.04
CA ALA A 246 -2.83 18.20 -23.10
C ALA A 246 -4.03 19.02 -23.62
N THR A 247 -5.23 18.58 -23.29
CA THR A 247 -6.47 19.37 -23.38
C THR A 247 -6.60 20.26 -22.14
N GLY A 248 -7.43 21.30 -22.20
CA GLY A 248 -7.70 22.15 -21.02
C GLY A 248 -8.19 21.36 -19.79
N GLU A 249 -8.92 20.27 -20.00
CA GLU A 249 -9.34 19.35 -18.93
C GLU A 249 -8.16 18.60 -18.32
N THR A 250 -7.22 18.12 -19.13
CA THR A 250 -5.99 17.43 -18.68
C THR A 250 -5.11 18.36 -17.85
N LEU A 251 -5.03 19.66 -18.20
CA LEU A 251 -4.34 20.67 -17.39
C LEU A 251 -5.04 20.89 -16.05
N SER A 252 -6.37 21.03 -16.04
CA SER A 252 -7.13 21.20 -14.80
C SER A 252 -7.00 20.00 -13.85
N LEU A 253 -6.97 18.77 -14.40
CA LEU A 253 -6.77 17.54 -13.64
C LEU A 253 -5.31 17.40 -13.19
N GLY A 254 -4.35 17.79 -14.03
CA GLY A 254 -2.94 17.88 -13.67
C GLY A 254 -2.71 18.84 -12.51
N LEU A 255 -3.34 20.01 -12.50
CA LEU A 255 -3.37 20.91 -11.34
C LEU A 255 -4.03 20.29 -10.11
N LYS A 256 -5.04 19.43 -10.25
CA LYS A 256 -5.59 18.68 -9.10
C LYS A 256 -4.61 17.63 -8.56
N ILE A 257 -3.73 17.06 -9.39
CA ILE A 257 -2.81 15.97 -9.03
C ILE A 257 -1.46 16.49 -8.54
N THR A 258 -0.92 17.51 -9.18
CA THR A 258 0.42 18.06 -8.92
C THR A 258 0.41 19.56 -8.63
N GLY A 259 -0.75 20.20 -8.63
CA GLY A 259 -0.84 21.64 -8.46
C GLY A 259 -0.60 22.10 -7.02
N PRO A 260 -0.31 23.40 -6.87
CA PRO A 260 -0.09 24.02 -5.56
C PRO A 260 -1.36 23.90 -4.70
N GLY A 261 -1.21 23.34 -3.49
CA GLY A 261 -2.30 23.20 -2.51
C GLY A 261 -2.86 21.79 -2.33
N ARG A 262 -2.41 20.78 -3.11
CA ARG A 262 -2.79 19.39 -2.85
C ARG A 262 -2.21 18.91 -1.52
N GLN A 263 -3.06 18.34 -0.66
CA GLN A 263 -2.65 17.83 0.63
C GLN A 263 -1.63 16.69 0.46
N LYS A 264 -0.54 16.77 1.23
CA LYS A 264 0.49 15.74 1.35
C LYS A 264 0.48 15.17 2.77
N GLY A 265 1.02 13.98 2.91
CA GLY A 265 1.10 13.29 4.18
C GLY A 265 -0.07 12.34 4.42
N ILE A 266 -0.02 11.71 5.59
CA ILE A 266 -1.05 10.78 6.02
C ILE A 266 -2.31 11.57 6.36
N PRO A 267 -3.47 11.23 5.78
CA PRO A 267 -4.70 11.91 6.12
C PRO A 267 -5.13 11.58 7.56
N HIS A 268 -5.52 12.61 8.31
CA HIS A 268 -6.03 12.46 9.68
C HIS A 268 -7.52 12.11 9.73
N LEU A 269 -8.25 12.31 8.63
CA LEU A 269 -9.68 12.03 8.47
C LEU A 269 -9.89 11.23 7.18
N CYS A 270 -11.05 10.59 7.04
CA CYS A 270 -11.34 9.87 5.79
C CYS A 270 -11.43 10.86 4.63
N CYS A 271 -10.64 10.62 3.58
CA CYS A 271 -10.58 11.50 2.42
C CYS A 271 -11.29 10.90 1.21
N ASN A 272 -11.96 11.77 0.45
CA ASN A 272 -12.29 11.59 -0.98
C ASN A 272 -13.20 10.39 -1.33
N GLY A 273 -13.82 9.75 -0.34
CA GLY A 273 -14.80 8.66 -0.54
C GLY A 273 -14.23 7.40 -1.19
N SER A 274 -12.91 7.32 -1.43
CA SER A 274 -12.26 6.14 -1.99
C SER A 274 -12.08 5.07 -0.92
N ALA A 275 -12.19 3.80 -1.30
CA ALA A 275 -12.06 2.69 -0.36
C ALA A 275 -10.70 2.72 0.36
N LEU A 276 -9.62 3.02 -0.37
CA LEU A 276 -8.28 3.14 0.19
C LEU A 276 -8.14 4.41 1.06
N GLY A 277 -8.72 5.54 0.64
CA GLY A 277 -8.69 6.81 1.38
C GLY A 277 -9.38 6.74 2.73
N MET A 278 -10.43 5.92 2.86
CA MET A 278 -11.06 5.65 4.15
C MET A 278 -10.19 4.85 5.10
N LEU A 279 -9.34 3.96 4.58
CA LEU A 279 -8.52 3.07 5.40
C LEU A 279 -7.32 3.79 6.01
N LEU A 280 -6.75 4.78 5.31
CA LEU A 280 -5.48 5.40 5.68
C LEU A 280 -5.44 5.95 7.12
N PRO A 281 -6.44 6.71 7.62
CA PRO A 281 -6.41 7.19 9.00
C PRO A 281 -6.45 6.05 10.02
N PHE A 282 -7.26 5.01 9.76
CA PHE A 282 -7.30 3.82 10.62
C PHE A 282 -5.98 3.05 10.61
N MET A 283 -5.33 2.92 9.46
CA MET A 283 -4.03 2.25 9.35
C MET A 283 -2.92 3.03 10.04
N CYS A 284 -2.96 4.36 10.01
CA CYS A 284 -2.06 5.20 10.79
C CYS A 284 -2.16 4.88 12.28
N ILE A 285 -3.39 4.85 12.81
CA ILE A 285 -3.63 4.53 14.21
C ILE A 285 -3.23 3.09 14.51
N LEU A 286 -3.52 2.13 13.62
CA LEU A 286 -3.06 0.75 13.78
C LEU A 286 -1.52 0.66 13.86
N GLY A 287 -0.79 1.47 13.09
CA GLY A 287 0.66 1.59 13.21
C GLY A 287 1.09 2.05 14.61
N GLN A 288 0.44 3.09 15.15
CA GLN A 288 0.69 3.56 16.52
C GLN A 288 0.38 2.48 17.56
N VAL A 289 -0.67 1.68 17.37
CA VAL A 289 -1.00 0.53 18.23
C VAL A 289 0.13 -0.49 18.23
N MET A 290 0.69 -0.81 17.05
CA MET A 290 1.81 -1.73 16.94
C MET A 290 3.09 -1.21 17.61
N ASP A 291 3.43 0.06 17.40
CA ASP A 291 4.57 0.71 18.06
C ASP A 291 4.41 0.69 19.59
N LEU A 292 3.21 1.01 20.09
CA LEU A 292 2.89 0.96 21.51
C LEU A 292 3.00 -0.47 22.07
N HIS A 293 2.52 -1.46 21.32
CA HIS A 293 2.62 -2.87 21.69
C HIS A 293 4.08 -3.32 21.83
N HIS A 294 4.94 -3.01 20.85
CA HIS A 294 6.36 -3.38 20.90
C HIS A 294 7.11 -2.63 22.00
N MET A 295 6.82 -1.35 22.21
CA MET A 295 7.38 -0.58 23.32
C MET A 295 6.98 -1.18 24.68
N ARG A 296 5.70 -1.58 24.84
CA ARG A 296 5.20 -2.20 26.07
C ARG A 296 5.90 -3.51 26.40
N ASN A 297 6.24 -4.28 25.37
CA ASN A 297 6.83 -5.61 25.50
C ASN A 297 8.36 -5.61 25.35
N HIS A 298 9.00 -4.45 25.24
CA HIS A 298 10.44 -4.37 25.03
C HIS A 298 11.22 -4.83 26.28
N PRO A 299 12.18 -5.79 26.17
CA PRO A 299 12.84 -6.41 27.34
C PRO A 299 13.58 -5.45 28.28
N ARG A 300 13.97 -4.27 27.77
CA ARG A 300 14.69 -3.24 28.55
C ARG A 300 13.81 -2.07 28.98
N ALA A 301 12.52 -2.09 28.65
CA ALA A 301 11.61 -1.02 29.03
C ALA A 301 11.25 -1.13 30.52
N SER A 302 11.33 -0.02 31.23
CA SER A 302 10.92 0.05 32.64
C SER A 302 9.39 0.07 32.73
N ALA A 303 8.80 -0.87 33.46
CA ALA A 303 7.35 -0.99 33.60
C ALA A 303 6.68 0.32 34.06
N ALA A 304 7.30 1.07 34.99
CA ALA A 304 6.73 2.31 35.51
C ALA A 304 6.67 3.43 34.46
N GLN A 305 7.76 3.64 33.71
CA GLN A 305 7.82 4.68 32.66
C GLN A 305 6.94 4.31 31.47
N THR A 306 6.90 3.03 31.13
CA THR A 306 6.08 2.52 30.02
C THR A 306 4.59 2.64 30.31
N ASN A 307 4.12 2.41 31.53
CA ASN A 307 2.71 2.50 31.87
C ASN A 307 2.13 3.91 31.68
N LEU A 308 2.85 4.96 32.10
CA LEU A 308 2.40 6.35 31.91
C LEU A 308 2.32 6.72 30.42
N LEU A 309 3.30 6.30 29.63
CA LEU A 309 3.29 6.51 28.18
C LEU A 309 2.14 5.74 27.53
N VAL A 310 1.92 4.48 27.92
CA VAL A 310 0.82 3.64 27.41
C VAL A 310 -0.52 4.31 27.64
N GLU A 311 -0.78 4.85 28.83
CA GLU A 311 -2.04 5.53 29.14
C GLU A 311 -2.25 6.80 28.29
N ALA A 312 -1.21 7.64 28.17
CA ALA A 312 -1.26 8.86 27.38
C ALA A 312 -1.49 8.57 25.88
N PHE A 313 -0.72 7.63 25.31
CA PHE A 313 -0.86 7.23 23.90
C PHE A 313 -2.20 6.55 23.63
N THR A 314 -2.69 5.71 24.54
CA THR A 314 -4.01 5.07 24.42
C THR A 314 -5.13 6.11 24.37
N THR A 315 -5.08 7.10 25.26
CA THR A 315 -6.06 8.20 25.28
C THR A 315 -6.03 9.02 23.99
N ASN A 316 -4.83 9.32 23.50
CA ASN A 316 -4.65 10.06 22.25
C ASN A 316 -5.20 9.28 21.04
N MET A 317 -4.84 7.99 20.91
CA MET A 317 -5.33 7.13 19.83
C MET A 317 -6.85 6.96 19.87
N GLN A 318 -7.45 6.84 21.05
CA GLN A 318 -8.91 6.77 21.19
C GLN A 318 -9.60 8.06 20.73
N ALA A 319 -9.00 9.22 21.02
CA ALA A 319 -9.49 10.52 20.53
C ALA A 319 -9.37 10.62 19.00
N GLN A 320 -8.24 10.18 18.42
CA GLN A 320 -8.05 10.12 16.97
C GLN A 320 -9.10 9.20 16.31
N LEU A 321 -9.31 7.99 16.83
CA LEU A 321 -10.31 7.05 16.33
C LEU A 321 -11.72 7.65 16.35
N SER A 322 -12.07 8.35 17.42
CA SER A 322 -13.37 9.01 17.55
C SER A 322 -13.56 10.12 16.52
N GLN A 323 -12.52 10.91 16.23
CA GLN A 323 -12.56 11.95 15.19
C GLN A 323 -12.71 11.33 13.79
N VAL A 324 -11.97 10.25 13.50
CA VAL A 324 -12.08 9.53 12.22
C VAL A 324 -13.50 8.97 12.06
N ALA A 325 -14.04 8.31 13.09
CA ALA A 325 -15.39 7.75 13.04
C ALA A 325 -16.47 8.84 12.84
N ALA A 326 -16.35 9.98 13.53
CA ALA A 326 -17.28 11.11 13.38
C ALA A 326 -17.22 11.75 11.98
N SER A 327 -16.08 11.68 11.28
CA SER A 327 -15.96 12.19 9.90
C SER A 327 -16.76 11.38 8.87
N ILE A 328 -17.17 10.16 9.22
CA ILE A 328 -17.86 9.21 8.32
C ILE A 328 -19.35 9.12 8.68
N ASP A 329 -19.77 9.76 9.77
CA ASP A 329 -21.18 9.79 10.17
C ASP A 329 -21.96 10.68 9.20
N PRO A 330 -23.00 10.16 8.52
CA PRO A 330 -23.84 10.95 7.61
C PRO A 330 -24.58 12.10 8.30
N SER A 331 -24.64 12.11 9.62
CA SER A 331 -25.25 13.19 10.42
C SER A 331 -24.28 14.33 10.76
N SER A 332 -22.99 14.20 10.41
CA SER A 332 -21.95 15.19 10.70
C SER A 332 -22.10 16.45 9.81
N PRO A 333 -22.09 17.66 10.39
CA PRO A 333 -22.32 18.92 9.67
C PRO A 333 -21.20 19.28 8.67
N THR A 334 -20.08 18.54 8.66
CA THR A 334 -18.97 18.70 7.71
C THR A 334 -19.15 17.90 6.42
N SER A 335 -20.14 17.01 6.35
CA SER A 335 -20.57 16.45 5.07
C SER A 335 -21.34 17.53 4.33
N ASN A 336 -20.70 18.17 3.34
CA ASN A 336 -21.34 19.04 2.37
C ASN A 336 -22.43 18.26 1.64
N THR A 337 -23.60 18.18 2.26
CA THR A 337 -24.77 17.50 1.72
C THR A 337 -25.42 18.50 0.81
N VAL A 338 -25.01 18.51 -0.46
CA VAL A 338 -25.95 18.88 -1.52
C VAL A 338 -27.17 17.99 -1.27
N GLN A 339 -28.31 18.59 -0.90
CA GLN A 339 -29.58 17.89 -0.80
C GLN A 339 -29.95 17.38 -2.21
N GLU A 340 -29.40 16.23 -2.59
CA GLU A 340 -29.84 15.51 -3.77
C GLU A 340 -31.10 14.73 -3.38
N ALA A 341 -32.23 15.45 -3.47
CA ALA A 341 -33.54 14.84 -3.50
C ALA A 341 -33.61 13.88 -4.71
N GLY A 342 -33.31 12.60 -4.49
CA GLY A 342 -33.35 11.55 -5.51
C GLY A 342 -32.08 10.71 -5.68
N GLY A 343 -31.15 10.67 -4.71
CA GLY A 343 -29.90 9.91 -4.82
C GLY A 343 -30.09 8.42 -5.17
N ASN A 344 -29.48 7.99 -6.28
CA ASN A 344 -29.47 6.61 -6.78
C ASN A 344 -29.24 5.58 -5.66
N SER A 345 -30.06 4.52 -5.61
CA SER A 345 -29.99 3.43 -4.60
C SER A 345 -28.57 2.88 -4.40
N ARG A 346 -27.75 2.88 -5.46
CA ARG A 346 -26.34 2.47 -5.43
C ARG A 346 -25.47 3.37 -4.55
N ILE A 347 -25.59 4.71 -4.65
CA ILE A 347 -24.77 5.65 -3.88
C ILE A 347 -25.08 5.52 -2.38
N ASN A 348 -26.35 5.37 -2.03
CA ASN A 348 -26.78 5.16 -0.64
C ASN A 348 -26.26 3.82 -0.08
N ARG A 349 -26.19 2.76 -0.89
CA ARG A 349 -25.53 1.50 -0.50
C ARG A 349 -24.03 1.68 -0.23
N HIS A 350 -23.31 2.39 -1.10
CA HIS A 350 -21.86 2.63 -0.90
C HIS A 350 -21.57 3.44 0.37
N LYS A 351 -22.36 4.49 0.64
CA LYS A 351 -22.24 5.29 1.86
C LYS A 351 -22.50 4.47 3.13
N ARG A 352 -23.55 3.64 3.11
CA ARG A 352 -23.86 2.75 4.26
C ARG A 352 -22.78 1.68 4.46
N ALA A 353 -22.28 1.08 3.38
CA ALA A 353 -21.16 0.15 3.39
C ALA A 353 -19.91 0.76 4.03
N ALA A 354 -19.55 1.96 3.58
CA ALA A 354 -18.44 2.72 4.09
C ALA A 354 -18.56 2.99 5.61
N ASN A 355 -19.75 3.38 6.07
CA ASN A 355 -20.03 3.61 7.48
C ASN A 355 -19.91 2.33 8.33
N LEU A 356 -20.44 1.20 7.86
CA LEU A 356 -20.30 -0.09 8.54
C LEU A 356 -18.83 -0.52 8.64
N GLN A 357 -18.07 -0.37 7.56
CA GLN A 357 -16.64 -0.66 7.54
C GLN A 357 -15.87 0.24 8.51
N ALA A 358 -16.19 1.53 8.55
CA ALA A 358 -15.58 2.46 9.49
C ALA A 358 -15.87 2.11 10.95
N ARG A 359 -17.14 1.75 11.27
CA ARG A 359 -17.53 1.28 12.60
C ARG A 359 -16.81 -0.02 12.98
N PHE A 360 -16.69 -0.94 12.03
CA PHE A 360 -15.90 -2.16 12.20
C PHE A 360 -14.45 -1.81 12.56
N MET A 361 -13.79 -0.97 11.73
CA MET A 361 -12.40 -0.55 11.95
C MET A 361 -12.21 0.16 13.29
N PHE A 362 -13.12 1.08 13.65
CA PHE A 362 -13.13 1.78 14.93
C PHE A 362 -13.13 0.80 16.11
N HIS A 363 -14.12 -0.09 16.16
CA HIS A 363 -14.24 -1.03 17.27
C HIS A 363 -13.11 -2.08 17.28
N SER A 364 -12.69 -2.57 16.11
CA SER A 364 -11.58 -3.52 16.03
C SER A 364 -10.29 -2.90 16.55
N ILE A 365 -9.90 -1.71 16.10
CA ILE A 365 -8.65 -1.07 16.54
C ILE A 365 -8.76 -0.64 18.01
N SER A 366 -9.90 -0.10 18.47
CA SER A 366 -10.11 0.22 19.88
C SER A 366 -9.98 -1.04 20.77
N ALA A 367 -10.42 -2.21 20.31
CA ALA A 367 -10.24 -3.45 21.03
C ALA A 367 -8.76 -3.88 21.13
N LEU A 368 -7.91 -3.47 20.18
CA LEU A 368 -6.47 -3.79 20.21
C LEU A 368 -5.69 -2.95 21.22
N LEU A 369 -6.16 -1.72 21.55
CA LEU A 369 -5.45 -0.80 22.45
C LEU A 369 -5.17 -1.42 23.83
N GLY A 370 -6.15 -2.13 24.40
CA GLY A 370 -6.00 -2.85 25.67
C GLY A 370 -5.62 -4.32 25.50
N SER A 371 -5.44 -4.81 24.28
CA SER A 371 -5.14 -6.22 24.00
C SER A 371 -3.67 -6.57 24.22
N ARG A 372 -3.38 -7.82 24.56
CA ARG A 372 -2.01 -8.37 24.53
C ARG A 372 -1.61 -8.91 23.15
N LEU A 373 -2.53 -8.94 22.18
CA LEU A 373 -2.36 -9.44 20.80
C LEU A 373 -1.97 -10.92 20.66
N ASP A 374 -1.54 -11.59 21.73
CA ASP A 374 -1.19 -13.01 21.77
C ASP A 374 -2.18 -13.81 22.63
N MET A 375 -2.97 -14.67 21.99
CA MET A 375 -4.04 -15.43 22.65
C MET A 375 -3.51 -16.43 23.70
N PRO A 376 -2.44 -17.22 23.46
CA PRO A 376 -1.82 -18.04 24.49
C PRO A 376 -1.43 -17.26 25.75
N THR A 377 -0.77 -16.10 25.60
CA THR A 377 -0.42 -15.23 26.73
C THR A 377 -1.65 -14.66 27.45
N MET A 378 -2.74 -14.40 26.73
CA MET A 378 -4.00 -13.94 27.33
C MET A 378 -4.73 -15.05 28.10
N LEU A 379 -4.65 -16.30 27.62
CA LEU A 379 -5.22 -17.47 28.30
C LEU A 379 -4.41 -17.86 29.54
N ASN A 380 -3.08 -17.70 29.48
CA ASN A 380 -2.19 -17.89 30.63
C ASN A 380 -2.20 -16.63 31.51
N ASP A 381 -3.35 -16.37 32.15
CA ASP A 381 -3.62 -15.13 32.88
C ASP A 381 -2.89 -15.00 34.24
N GLU A 382 -1.58 -15.22 34.25
CA GLU A 382 -0.73 -15.14 35.45
C GLU A 382 -0.77 -13.74 36.11
N THR A 383 -1.06 -12.72 35.31
CA THR A 383 -1.04 -11.31 35.71
C THR A 383 -2.41 -10.74 36.08
N GLY A 384 -3.50 -11.52 35.99
CA GLY A 384 -4.86 -11.03 36.19
C GLY A 384 -5.34 -10.01 35.14
N TYR A 385 -4.79 -10.08 33.93
CA TYR A 385 -5.19 -9.29 32.77
C TYR A 385 -6.68 -9.41 32.45
N ALA A 386 -7.27 -10.61 32.55
CA ALA A 386 -8.69 -10.80 32.21
C ALA A 386 -9.64 -10.10 33.19
N ALA A 387 -9.17 -9.76 34.39
CA ALA A 387 -9.90 -8.96 35.38
C ALA A 387 -9.59 -7.45 35.27
N SER A 388 -8.72 -7.04 34.35
CA SER A 388 -8.29 -5.65 34.23
C SER A 388 -9.33 -4.77 33.51
N PRO A 389 -9.42 -3.46 33.84
CA PRO A 389 -10.27 -2.51 33.11
C PRO A 389 -9.92 -2.39 31.61
N ALA A 390 -8.65 -2.59 31.27
CA ALA A 390 -8.18 -2.58 29.89
C ALA A 390 -8.76 -3.75 29.08
N PHE A 391 -8.84 -4.94 29.68
CA PHE A 391 -9.49 -6.09 29.05
C PHE A 391 -11.00 -5.89 28.92
N GLU A 392 -11.66 -5.37 29.96
CA GLU A 392 -13.10 -5.09 29.92
C GLU A 392 -13.46 -4.10 28.79
N THR A 393 -12.67 -3.03 28.65
CA THR A 393 -12.82 -2.05 27.56
C THR A 393 -12.61 -2.70 26.18
N SER A 394 -11.57 -3.54 26.07
CA SER A 394 -11.27 -4.27 24.83
C SER A 394 -12.38 -5.25 24.46
N LEU A 395 -12.93 -5.96 25.44
CA LEU A 395 -14.04 -6.89 25.28
C LEU A 395 -15.33 -6.16 24.85
N SER A 396 -15.64 -5.02 25.46
CA SER A 396 -16.80 -4.20 25.08
C SER A 396 -16.75 -3.77 23.61
N HIS A 397 -15.58 -3.34 23.14
CA HIS A 397 -15.37 -3.03 21.73
C HIS A 397 -15.43 -4.27 20.84
N ALA A 398 -14.81 -5.38 21.23
CA ALA A 398 -14.86 -6.63 20.48
C ALA A 398 -16.31 -7.17 20.35
N VAL A 399 -17.15 -7.01 21.36
CA VAL A 399 -18.58 -7.35 21.29
C VAL A 399 -19.33 -6.36 20.38
N SER A 400 -19.00 -5.06 20.41
CA SER A 400 -19.65 -4.05 19.55
C SER A 400 -19.43 -4.28 18.06
N VAL A 401 -18.28 -4.87 17.67
CA VAL A 401 -17.96 -5.27 16.28
C VAL A 401 -19.03 -6.18 15.67
N VAL A 402 -19.67 -7.03 16.47
CA VAL A 402 -20.65 -8.05 16.04
C VAL A 402 -21.80 -7.43 15.25
N SER A 403 -22.29 -6.25 15.68
CA SER A 403 -23.37 -5.53 14.99
C SER A 403 -23.02 -5.22 13.54
N SER A 404 -21.82 -4.67 13.30
CA SER A 404 -21.33 -4.41 11.95
C SER A 404 -21.14 -5.71 11.15
N LEU A 405 -20.64 -6.77 11.78
CA LEU A 405 -20.41 -8.06 11.11
C LEU A 405 -21.69 -8.77 10.65
N GLN A 406 -22.82 -8.54 11.32
CA GLN A 406 -24.10 -9.10 10.88
C GLN A 406 -24.67 -8.36 9.67
N GLU A 407 -24.36 -7.07 9.53
CA GLU A 407 -24.85 -6.23 8.43
C GLU A 407 -23.94 -6.23 7.20
N ILE A 408 -22.62 -6.35 7.36
CA ILE A 408 -21.65 -6.32 6.26
C ILE A 408 -21.94 -7.38 5.17
N PRO A 409 -22.24 -8.66 5.49
CA PRO A 409 -22.55 -9.68 4.49
C PRO A 409 -23.81 -9.38 3.68
N LEU A 410 -24.80 -8.72 4.29
CA LEU A 410 -26.08 -8.38 3.65
C LEU A 410 -25.96 -7.23 2.64
N MET A 411 -24.86 -6.47 2.70
CA MET A 411 -24.67 -5.28 1.88
C MET A 411 -24.17 -5.57 0.46
N ASP A 412 -23.93 -6.84 0.11
CA ASP A 412 -23.42 -7.30 -1.19
C ASP A 412 -22.37 -6.33 -1.71
N LEU A 413 -21.32 -6.18 -0.90
CA LEU A 413 -20.19 -5.33 -1.21
C LEU A 413 -19.55 -5.92 -2.46
N ASP A 414 -19.90 -5.37 -3.63
CA ASP A 414 -19.14 -5.51 -4.88
C ASP A 414 -17.67 -5.63 -4.46
N GLN A 415 -16.96 -6.67 -4.92
CA GLN A 415 -15.65 -7.20 -4.44
C GLN A 415 -14.56 -6.17 -4.07
N TYR A 416 -14.76 -4.89 -4.39
CA TYR A 416 -13.97 -3.71 -4.07
C TYR A 416 -14.03 -3.21 -2.61
N ILE A 417 -15.01 -3.61 -1.78
CA ILE A 417 -15.17 -3.07 -0.40
C ILE A 417 -15.06 -4.15 0.68
N LYS A 418 -14.40 -5.29 0.41
CA LYS A 418 -13.85 -6.10 1.51
C LYS A 418 -12.38 -5.73 1.63
N PRO A 419 -11.95 -4.84 2.55
CA PRO A 419 -10.55 -4.69 2.87
C PRO A 419 -9.92 -6.09 3.02
N PRO A 420 -8.84 -6.39 2.29
CA PRO A 420 -8.29 -7.75 2.16
C PRO A 420 -7.65 -8.29 3.46
N PHE A 421 -7.88 -7.60 4.57
CA PHE A 421 -7.37 -7.86 5.91
C PHE A 421 -8.47 -7.98 6.97
N PHE A 422 -9.75 -8.01 6.57
CA PHE A 422 -10.88 -8.28 7.47
C PHE A 422 -10.61 -9.47 8.40
N GLY A 423 -10.04 -10.56 7.87
CA GLY A 423 -9.74 -11.77 8.62
C GLY A 423 -8.74 -11.56 9.77
N ILE A 424 -7.74 -10.69 9.61
CA ILE A 424 -6.71 -10.44 10.64
C ILE A 424 -7.36 -9.73 11.84
N LEU A 425 -8.10 -8.65 11.59
CA LEU A 425 -8.81 -7.92 12.64
C LEU A 425 -9.92 -8.78 13.28
N LEU A 426 -10.63 -9.60 12.49
CA LEU A 426 -11.59 -10.57 13.01
C LEU A 426 -10.93 -11.53 14.00
N PHE A 427 -9.76 -12.08 13.65
CA PHE A 427 -9.05 -13.04 14.47
C PHE A 427 -8.66 -12.44 15.83
N HIS A 428 -8.13 -11.21 15.85
CA HIS A 428 -7.79 -10.54 17.11
C HIS A 428 -9.03 -10.19 17.94
N GLY A 429 -10.12 -9.75 17.32
CA GLY A 429 -11.40 -9.53 18.01
C GLY A 429 -11.96 -10.81 18.62
N ALA A 430 -11.97 -11.90 17.83
CA ALA A 430 -12.40 -13.22 18.27
C ALA A 430 -11.56 -13.73 19.43
N SER A 431 -10.23 -13.54 19.39
CA SER A 431 -9.31 -13.95 20.45
C SER A 431 -9.69 -13.33 21.81
N ILE A 432 -10.07 -12.05 21.84
CA ILE A 432 -10.52 -11.35 23.06
C ILE A 432 -11.80 -11.99 23.61
N VAL A 433 -12.79 -12.21 22.75
CA VAL A 433 -14.09 -12.78 23.15
C VAL A 433 -13.94 -14.24 23.61
N TYR A 434 -13.12 -15.04 22.91
CA TYR A 434 -12.85 -16.42 23.29
C TYR A 434 -12.08 -16.53 24.61
N VAL A 435 -11.12 -15.64 24.88
CA VAL A 435 -10.45 -15.55 26.18
C VAL A 435 -11.45 -15.23 27.28
N ALA A 436 -12.35 -14.27 27.06
CA ALA A 436 -13.40 -13.95 28.04
C ALA A 436 -14.29 -15.16 28.34
N ALA A 437 -14.75 -15.86 27.30
CA ALA A 437 -15.57 -17.06 27.45
C ALA A 437 -14.83 -18.20 28.16
N ALA A 438 -13.55 -18.43 27.83
CA ALA A 438 -12.74 -19.51 28.40
C ALA A 438 -12.41 -19.31 29.88
N LEU A 439 -12.17 -18.06 30.30
CA LEU A 439 -11.76 -17.74 31.67
C LEU A 439 -12.97 -17.56 32.62
N GLN A 440 -14.14 -17.15 32.13
CA GLN A 440 -15.35 -16.90 32.93
C GLN A 440 -16.18 -18.17 33.27
N LYS A 441 -15.51 -19.29 33.57
CA LYS A 441 -15.96 -20.71 33.67
C LYS A 441 -17.35 -21.06 34.29
N THR A 442 -18.13 -20.12 34.84
CA THR A 442 -19.46 -20.38 35.44
C THR A 442 -20.59 -19.44 34.98
N THR A 443 -20.30 -18.25 34.44
CA THR A 443 -21.33 -17.26 34.08
C THR A 443 -20.89 -16.33 32.94
N THR A 444 -20.81 -16.85 31.71
CA THR A 444 -20.51 -16.02 30.53
C THR A 444 -21.75 -15.22 30.13
N SER A 445 -21.61 -13.90 29.95
CA SER A 445 -22.70 -13.05 29.45
C SER A 445 -23.25 -13.55 28.11
N GLY A 446 -24.57 -13.52 27.92
CA GLY A 446 -25.20 -13.92 26.65
C GLY A 446 -24.67 -13.15 25.44
N ALA A 447 -24.24 -11.89 25.64
CA ALA A 447 -23.62 -11.08 24.60
C ALA A 447 -22.26 -11.64 24.15
N VAL A 448 -21.45 -12.17 25.09
CA VAL A 448 -20.14 -12.79 24.78
C VAL A 448 -20.34 -14.10 24.03
N VAL A 449 -21.33 -14.91 24.41
CA VAL A 449 -21.67 -16.16 23.70
C VAL A 449 -22.14 -15.87 22.26
N ALA A 450 -23.03 -14.91 22.07
CA ALA A 450 -23.48 -14.50 20.73
C ALA A 450 -22.33 -13.92 19.88
N ALA A 451 -21.41 -13.19 20.52
CA ALA A 451 -20.21 -12.69 19.87
C ALA A 451 -19.30 -13.84 19.41
N CYS A 452 -19.05 -14.85 20.26
CA CYS A 452 -18.29 -16.05 19.88
C CYS A 452 -18.84 -16.69 18.61
N GLU A 453 -20.16 -16.89 18.55
CA GLU A 453 -20.81 -17.53 17.40
C GLU A 453 -20.70 -16.66 16.12
N THR A 454 -20.87 -15.34 16.25
CA THR A 454 -20.74 -14.43 15.11
C THR A 454 -19.29 -14.36 14.61
N TYR A 455 -18.31 -14.32 15.50
CA TYR A 455 -16.89 -14.38 15.13
C TYR A 455 -16.52 -15.71 14.50
N ALA A 456 -17.03 -16.83 15.00
CA ALA A 456 -16.82 -18.14 14.38
C ALA A 456 -17.33 -18.15 12.94
N ARG A 457 -18.59 -17.74 12.70
CA ARG A 457 -19.14 -17.60 11.34
C ARG A 457 -18.36 -16.60 10.48
N GLY A 458 -17.95 -15.47 11.06
CA GLY A 458 -17.17 -14.46 10.36
C GLY A 458 -15.80 -14.97 9.93
N LEU A 459 -15.12 -15.73 10.80
CA LEU A 459 -13.84 -16.36 10.52
C LEU A 459 -14.00 -17.50 9.51
N GLU A 460 -15.02 -18.33 9.66
CA GLU A 460 -15.40 -19.34 8.68
C GLU A 460 -15.71 -18.72 7.33
N ALA A 461 -16.40 -17.57 7.29
CA ALA A 461 -16.67 -16.84 6.05
C ALA A 461 -15.43 -16.10 5.53
N ALA A 462 -14.49 -15.68 6.37
CA ALA A 462 -13.22 -15.13 5.91
C ALA A 462 -12.39 -16.22 5.25
N VAL A 463 -12.24 -17.35 5.93
CA VAL A 463 -11.60 -18.58 5.44
C VAL A 463 -12.34 -19.09 4.21
N SER A 464 -13.66 -19.18 4.20
CA SER A 464 -14.44 -19.61 3.04
C SER A 464 -14.42 -18.55 1.93
N ASN A 465 -14.42 -17.25 2.17
CA ASN A 465 -14.13 -16.33 1.05
C ASN A 465 -12.70 -16.51 0.49
N PHE A 466 -11.79 -17.19 1.21
CA PHE A 466 -10.56 -17.77 0.65
C PHE A 466 -10.71 -19.22 0.09
N TYR A 467 -11.73 -20.01 0.49
CA TYR A 467 -11.93 -21.45 0.18
C TYR A 467 -13.29 -21.90 -0.41
N SER A 468 -14.40 -21.20 -0.27
CA SER A 468 -15.56 -21.11 -1.18
C SER A 468 -15.27 -20.22 -2.41
N GLU A 469 -13.99 -20.11 -2.75
CA GLU A 469 -13.54 -20.11 -4.15
C GLU A 469 -12.85 -21.43 -4.54
N SER A 470 -13.05 -22.48 -3.72
CA SER A 470 -12.39 -23.78 -3.80
C SER A 470 -13.24 -24.97 -3.29
N LEU A 471 -14.56 -24.84 -3.16
CA LEU A 471 -15.47 -25.97 -2.85
C LEU A 471 -16.60 -26.12 -3.87
#